data_AF-A0A652PGW9-F1
#
_entry.id   AF-A0A652PGW9-F1
#
_cell.length_a   1.000
_cell.length_b   1.000
_cell.length_c   1.000
_cell.angle_alpha   90.00
_cell.angle_beta   90.00
_cell.angle_gamma   90.00
#
_symmetry.space_group_name_H-M   'P 1'
#
loop_
_entity.id
_entity.type
_entity.pdbx_description
1 polymer ?
#
loop_
_entity_poly.entity_id
_entity_poly.type
_entity_poly.pdbx_seq_one_letter_code
_entity_poly.pdbx_strand_id
1 'polypeptide(L)'
;MSPAQSSSSQTSRRISRRRGSAIACTASMAVILVGASSCVPGGCHFSLDLINDPECTTRSPAMKTAMTEFATLFARTAEAIPSDRLTAATPCARFTVADLLAHIGGVLPDSERAAAKRPRTGAPAALTDPTAVAAVAERAAAAWQAPEALTGETEFGPNTVPATLAAAVTLQELALHGWDLARATGRPFPVGEEAAAVLLGVVEQLADQARANGGYGPALTAPGGAPAFERALALSGRNPDWAD
;
A
#
# COMPACT_ATOMS: atom_id res chain seq x y z
N MET A 1 34.64 -61.90 39.39
CA MET A 1 35.29 -60.60 39.62
C MET A 1 34.99 -59.71 38.43
N SER A 2 34.18 -58.68 38.66
CA SER A 2 34.08 -57.48 37.80
C SER A 2 35.32 -56.59 38.07
N PRO A 3 35.72 -55.65 37.18
CA PRO A 3 34.94 -54.42 37.04
C PRO A 3 34.84 -53.84 35.62
N ALA A 4 33.85 -52.95 35.50
CA ALA A 4 33.53 -52.07 34.41
C ALA A 4 34.62 -51.01 34.15
N GLN A 5 34.67 -50.49 32.93
CA GLN A 5 34.86 -49.05 32.68
C GLN A 5 34.00 -48.58 31.49
N SER A 6 33.32 -47.48 31.74
CA SER A 6 32.53 -46.67 30.83
C SER A 6 33.41 -45.66 30.09
N SER A 7 33.01 -45.26 28.88
CA SER A 7 33.16 -43.87 28.46
C SER A 7 32.16 -43.51 27.37
N SER A 8 31.28 -42.56 27.70
CA SER A 8 30.41 -41.84 26.78
C SER A 8 31.17 -40.70 26.08
N SER A 9 30.50 -40.09 25.09
CA SER A 9 30.88 -38.92 24.26
C SER A 9 31.57 -39.31 22.94
N GLN A 10 31.27 -38.73 21.78
CA GLN A 10 30.74 -37.40 21.52
C GLN A 10 30.06 -37.35 20.13
N THR A 11 28.97 -36.59 20.10
CA THR A 11 28.13 -36.19 18.97
C THR A 11 28.92 -35.49 17.86
N SER A 12 28.70 -35.85 16.59
CA SER A 12 28.91 -34.92 15.47
C SER A 12 28.01 -35.25 14.29
N ARG A 13 26.75 -34.80 14.35
CA ARG A 13 25.95 -34.58 13.13
C ARG A 13 26.16 -33.13 12.70
N ARG A 14 26.95 -32.94 11.65
CA ARG A 14 27.05 -31.67 10.92
C ARG A 14 25.68 -31.29 10.38
N ILE A 15 25.06 -30.27 10.99
CA ILE A 15 23.93 -29.55 10.40
C ILE A 15 24.52 -28.66 9.30
N SER A 16 24.36 -29.07 8.04
CA SER A 16 24.72 -28.24 6.89
C SER A 16 23.70 -27.09 6.79
N ARG A 17 24.10 -25.87 7.15
CA ARG A 17 23.34 -24.66 6.86
C ARG A 17 23.35 -24.42 5.36
N ARG A 18 22.26 -24.75 4.67
CA ARG A 18 22.03 -24.26 3.31
C ARG A 18 21.70 -22.77 3.40
N ARG A 19 22.65 -21.95 2.97
CA ARG A 19 22.42 -20.53 2.65
C ARG A 19 21.56 -20.50 1.39
N GLY A 20 20.27 -20.19 1.56
CA GLY A 20 19.35 -19.89 0.46
C GLY A 20 19.43 -18.40 0.14
N SER A 21 19.74 -18.10 -1.10
CA SER A 21 20.02 -16.78 -1.66
C SER A 21 18.81 -15.85 -1.54
N ALA A 22 19.02 -14.63 -1.05
CA ALA A 22 18.06 -13.54 -1.20
C ALA A 22 17.96 -13.20 -2.70
N ILE A 23 16.82 -13.51 -3.30
CA ILE A 23 16.48 -13.06 -4.65
C ILE A 23 15.88 -11.67 -4.48
N ALA A 24 16.69 -10.65 -4.74
CA ALA A 24 16.20 -9.28 -4.89
C ALA A 24 15.35 -9.22 -6.18
N CYS A 25 14.03 -9.26 -6.01
CA CYS A 25 13.09 -9.09 -7.11
C CYS A 25 12.94 -7.60 -7.39
N THR A 26 13.72 -7.08 -8.34
CA THR A 26 13.60 -5.71 -8.84
C THR A 26 12.50 -5.68 -9.89
N ALA A 27 11.27 -5.35 -9.49
CA ALA A 27 10.20 -5.09 -10.44
C ALA A 27 10.47 -3.72 -11.11
N SER A 28 10.91 -3.76 -12.37
CA SER A 28 11.06 -2.57 -13.21
C SER A 28 9.69 -1.95 -13.49
N MET A 29 9.42 -0.77 -12.93
CA MET A 29 8.35 0.12 -13.41
C MET A 29 8.88 0.91 -14.61
N ALA A 30 8.44 0.56 -15.82
CA ALA A 30 8.56 1.39 -17.01
C ALA A 30 7.16 1.86 -17.41
N VAL A 31 6.93 3.17 -17.50
CA VAL A 31 5.68 3.77 -18.03
C VAL A 31 6.04 4.79 -19.11
N ILE A 32 5.35 4.67 -20.25
CA ILE A 32 5.37 5.60 -21.38
C ILE A 32 4.18 6.56 -21.21
N LEU A 33 4.44 7.88 -21.31
CA LEU A 33 3.46 8.97 -21.37
C LEU A 33 2.52 8.86 -22.57
N VAL A 34 1.22 9.20 -22.40
CA VAL A 34 0.36 10.05 -23.27
C VAL A 34 -0.89 10.43 -22.43
N GLY A 35 -1.48 11.63 -22.43
CA GLY A 35 -1.29 12.87 -23.19
C GLY A 35 -2.12 14.01 -22.56
N ALA A 36 -1.72 15.24 -22.88
CA ALA A 36 -2.32 16.47 -22.36
C ALA A 36 -3.73 16.72 -22.94
N SER A 37 -4.68 17.07 -22.07
CA SER A 37 -5.93 17.73 -22.45
C SER A 37 -5.97 19.13 -21.83
N SER A 38 -6.11 20.13 -22.69
CA SER A 38 -6.07 21.56 -22.38
C SER A 38 -7.32 22.02 -21.63
N CYS A 39 -7.15 22.82 -20.56
CA CYS A 39 -8.24 23.49 -19.86
C CYS A 39 -8.86 24.61 -20.71
N VAL A 40 -10.19 24.70 -20.73
CA VAL A 40 -10.95 25.87 -21.20
C VAL A 40 -11.51 26.61 -19.97
N PRO A 41 -11.38 27.95 -19.86
CA PRO A 41 -11.87 28.69 -18.71
C PRO A 41 -13.33 29.15 -18.89
N GLY A 42 -14.21 28.79 -17.96
CA GLY A 42 -15.47 29.50 -17.75
C GLY A 42 -16.64 28.68 -17.22
N GLY A 43 -17.10 29.03 -16.01
CA GLY A 43 -18.52 28.93 -15.62
C GLY A 43 -18.89 27.79 -14.67
N CYS A 44 -19.33 28.17 -13.47
CA CYS A 44 -19.92 27.27 -12.48
C CYS A 44 -21.25 26.67 -13.00
N HIS A 45 -21.26 25.37 -13.25
CA HIS A 45 -22.47 24.54 -13.27
C HIS A 45 -22.17 23.25 -12.51
N PHE A 46 -22.99 22.94 -11.51
CA PHE A 46 -22.93 21.70 -10.75
C PHE A 46 -23.44 20.56 -11.66
N SER A 47 -22.56 20.01 -12.49
CA SER A 47 -22.85 18.89 -13.41
C SER A 47 -22.16 17.62 -12.90
N LEU A 48 -22.80 16.47 -13.14
CA LEU A 48 -22.29 15.11 -12.88
C LEU A 48 -20.95 14.81 -13.58
N ASP A 49 -20.43 15.73 -14.40
CA ASP A 49 -19.15 15.67 -15.08
C ASP A 49 -17.94 15.92 -14.16
N LEU A 50 -18.13 16.51 -12.96
CA LEU A 50 -17.05 16.74 -11.99
C LEU A 50 -16.55 15.46 -11.30
N ILE A 51 -17.27 14.34 -11.44
CA ILE A 51 -16.86 13.04 -10.87
C ILE A 51 -15.78 12.37 -11.75
N ASN A 52 -15.66 12.76 -13.02
CA ASN A 52 -14.75 12.14 -13.99
C ASN A 52 -13.47 12.95 -14.29
N ASP A 53 -13.21 14.06 -13.59
CA ASP A 53 -11.92 14.75 -13.66
C ASP A 53 -10.98 14.24 -12.55
N PRO A 54 -9.94 13.45 -12.89
CA PRO A 54 -9.02 12.89 -11.91
C PRO A 54 -8.23 13.95 -11.14
N GLU A 55 -8.03 15.15 -11.72
CA GLU A 55 -7.41 16.26 -11.00
C GLU A 55 -8.36 16.93 -10.00
N CYS A 56 -9.66 16.99 -10.31
CA CYS A 56 -10.68 17.54 -9.42
C CYS A 56 -10.92 16.64 -8.21
N THR A 57 -11.05 15.33 -8.44
CA THR A 57 -11.26 14.33 -7.37
C THR A 57 -10.09 14.30 -6.39
N THR A 58 -8.86 14.38 -6.88
CA THR A 58 -7.66 14.27 -6.02
C THR A 58 -7.38 15.52 -5.19
N ARG A 59 -7.85 16.70 -5.63
CA ARG A 59 -7.73 17.97 -4.87
C ARG A 59 -8.91 18.23 -3.94
N SER A 60 -9.90 17.34 -3.92
CA SER A 60 -11.12 17.51 -3.14
C SER A 60 -10.89 17.37 -1.63
N PRO A 61 -11.73 18.00 -0.79
CA PRO A 61 -11.76 17.73 0.65
C PRO A 61 -11.99 16.25 0.98
N ALA A 62 -12.78 15.54 0.15
CA ALA A 62 -13.07 14.11 0.32
C ALA A 62 -11.79 13.25 0.22
N MET A 63 -10.89 13.55 -0.74
CA MET A 63 -9.60 12.87 -0.86
C MET A 63 -8.73 13.04 0.40
N LYS A 64 -8.71 14.26 0.94
CA LYS A 64 -7.95 14.59 2.15
C LYS A 64 -8.47 13.85 3.40
N THR A 65 -9.80 13.79 3.54
CA THR A 65 -10.48 13.04 4.60
C THR A 65 -10.19 11.55 4.46
N ALA A 66 -10.36 10.98 3.26
CA ALA A 66 -10.10 9.56 2.99
C ALA A 66 -8.63 9.20 3.28
N MET A 67 -7.67 10.03 2.86
CA MET A 67 -6.24 9.85 3.14
C MET A 67 -5.97 9.77 4.64
N THR A 68 -6.57 10.67 5.42
CA THR A 68 -6.43 10.68 6.89
C THR A 68 -7.04 9.42 7.50
N GLU A 69 -8.26 9.05 7.08
CA GLU A 69 -8.95 7.87 7.60
C GLU A 69 -8.16 6.59 7.36
N PHE A 70 -7.74 6.34 6.11
CA PHE A 70 -6.98 5.13 5.78
C PHE A 70 -5.62 5.10 6.46
N ALA A 71 -4.95 6.24 6.64
CA ALA A 71 -3.71 6.30 7.41
C ALA A 71 -3.92 5.93 8.87
N THR A 72 -4.96 6.45 9.53
CA THR A 72 -5.30 6.09 10.90
C THR A 72 -5.66 4.61 11.04
N LEU A 73 -6.46 4.07 10.12
CA LEU A 73 -6.81 2.65 10.13
C LEU A 73 -5.59 1.74 9.89
N PHE A 74 -4.72 2.12 8.96
CA PHE A 74 -3.47 1.44 8.67
C PHE A 74 -2.55 1.46 9.91
N ALA A 75 -2.29 2.64 10.49
CA ALA A 75 -1.40 2.81 11.63
C ALA A 75 -1.87 1.98 12.84
N ARG A 76 -3.16 2.07 13.18
CA ARG A 76 -3.76 1.26 14.26
C ARG A 76 -3.62 -0.24 14.03
N THR A 77 -3.73 -0.67 12.76
CA THR A 77 -3.59 -2.08 12.40
C THR A 77 -2.14 -2.51 12.54
N ALA A 78 -1.19 -1.74 12.01
CA ALA A 78 0.25 -2.02 12.06
C ALA A 78 0.77 -2.10 13.51
N GLU A 79 0.41 -1.15 14.37
CA GLU A 79 0.78 -1.17 15.80
C GLU A 79 0.24 -2.38 16.56
N ALA A 80 -0.90 -2.92 16.11
CA ALA A 80 -1.56 -4.05 16.76
C ALA A 80 -1.08 -5.42 16.23
N ILE A 81 -0.11 -5.48 15.32
CA ILE A 81 0.37 -6.75 14.74
C ILE A 81 1.09 -7.57 15.82
N PRO A 82 0.60 -8.78 16.14
CA PRO A 82 1.31 -9.69 17.02
C PRO A 82 2.61 -10.18 16.37
N SER A 83 3.69 -10.29 17.14
CA SER A 83 5.00 -10.71 16.62
C SER A 83 5.01 -12.14 16.05
N ASP A 84 4.11 -13.01 16.52
CA ASP A 84 3.93 -14.38 16.01
C ASP A 84 3.18 -14.45 14.66
N ARG A 85 2.58 -13.34 14.22
CA ARG A 85 1.87 -13.25 12.92
C ARG A 85 2.70 -12.69 11.77
N LEU A 86 3.95 -12.34 12.00
CA LEU A 86 4.83 -11.75 10.98
C LEU A 86 5.04 -12.65 9.75
N THR A 87 4.92 -13.97 9.89
CA THR A 87 5.08 -14.93 8.77
C THR A 87 3.76 -15.37 8.13
N ALA A 88 2.62 -14.87 8.62
CA ALA A 88 1.31 -15.22 8.08
C ALA A 88 1.16 -14.73 6.63
N ALA A 89 0.41 -15.50 5.83
CA ALA A 89 0.02 -15.09 4.49
C ALA A 89 -0.91 -13.87 4.56
N THR A 90 -0.90 -13.06 3.50
CA THR A 90 -1.84 -11.95 3.33
C THR A 90 -2.75 -12.18 2.12
N PRO A 91 -3.90 -11.51 2.04
CA PRO A 91 -4.72 -11.53 0.82
C PRO A 91 -3.95 -11.10 -0.44
N CYS A 92 -2.92 -10.26 -0.30
CA CYS A 92 -1.95 -10.00 -1.35
C CYS A 92 -0.91 -11.13 -1.39
N ALA A 93 -1.13 -12.13 -2.24
CA ALA A 93 -0.32 -13.36 -2.31
C ALA A 93 1.21 -13.17 -2.52
N ARG A 94 1.67 -11.95 -2.84
CA ARG A 94 3.08 -11.59 -2.95
C ARG A 94 3.78 -11.43 -1.60
N PHE A 95 3.02 -11.20 -0.53
CA PHE A 95 3.58 -10.76 0.75
C PHE A 95 3.09 -11.61 1.91
N THR A 96 4.04 -12.00 2.77
CA THR A 96 3.73 -12.26 4.18
C THR A 96 3.48 -10.93 4.90
N VAL A 97 2.99 -10.96 6.14
CA VAL A 97 2.82 -9.75 6.96
C VAL A 97 4.13 -8.96 7.10
N ALA A 98 5.26 -9.63 7.34
CA ALA A 98 6.57 -8.98 7.42
C ALA A 98 7.01 -8.37 6.09
N ASP A 99 6.80 -9.08 4.98
CA ASP A 99 7.14 -8.55 3.65
C ASP A 99 6.28 -7.33 3.32
N LEU A 100 5.00 -7.35 3.72
CA LEU A 100 4.08 -6.24 3.48
C LEU A 100 4.46 -5.00 4.30
N LEU A 101 4.84 -5.19 5.56
CA LEU A 101 5.38 -4.10 6.39
C LEU A 101 6.65 -3.50 5.78
N ALA A 102 7.56 -4.34 5.29
CA ALA A 102 8.79 -3.88 4.63
C ALA A 102 8.50 -3.13 3.31
N HIS A 103 7.54 -3.62 2.51
CA HIS A 103 7.09 -2.95 1.29
C HIS A 103 6.55 -1.55 1.60
N ILE A 104 5.58 -1.46 2.51
CA ILE A 104 4.96 -0.19 2.88
C ILE A 104 5.96 0.74 3.59
N GLY A 105 6.84 0.18 4.41
CA GLY A 105 7.94 0.92 5.04
C GLY A 105 9.03 1.39 4.08
N GLY A 106 9.01 0.97 2.81
CA GLY A 106 9.77 1.57 1.71
C GLY A 106 8.97 2.63 0.93
N VAL A 107 7.68 2.39 0.72
CA VAL A 107 6.80 3.26 -0.08
C VAL A 107 6.41 4.55 0.66
N LEU A 108 6.01 4.47 1.93
CA LEU A 108 5.48 5.64 2.65
C LEU A 108 6.53 6.71 3.00
N PRO A 109 7.79 6.38 3.33
CA PRO A 109 8.83 7.41 3.42
C PRO A 109 9.08 8.12 2.08
N ASP A 110 9.00 7.38 0.97
CA ASP A 110 9.11 7.92 -0.38
C ASP A 110 7.94 8.88 -0.68
N SER A 111 6.73 8.48 -0.29
CA SER A 111 5.51 9.28 -0.36
C SER A 111 5.57 10.57 0.45
N GLU A 112 5.99 10.48 1.72
CA GLU A 112 6.18 11.66 2.59
C GLU A 112 7.13 12.68 1.94
N ARG A 113 8.24 12.19 1.40
CA ARG A 113 9.22 13.03 0.67
C ARG A 113 8.60 13.65 -0.58
N ALA A 114 7.90 12.85 -1.39
CA ALA A 114 7.28 13.27 -2.63
C ALA A 114 6.21 14.36 -2.40
N ALA A 115 5.37 14.19 -1.37
CA ALA A 115 4.39 15.19 -0.96
C ALA A 115 5.07 16.53 -0.60
N ALA A 116 6.19 16.46 0.12
CA ALA A 116 7.00 17.63 0.49
C ALA A 116 7.92 18.14 -0.63
N LYS A 117 7.87 17.55 -1.83
CA LYS A 117 8.71 17.89 -3.00
C LYS A 117 10.21 17.97 -2.68
N ARG A 118 10.68 17.14 -1.75
CA ARG A 118 12.11 17.14 -1.36
C ARG A 118 12.90 16.26 -2.34
N PRO A 119 14.13 16.65 -2.70
CA PRO A 119 14.98 15.84 -3.56
C PRO A 119 15.32 14.52 -2.88
N ARG A 120 15.47 13.46 -3.68
CA ARG A 120 15.92 12.16 -3.16
C ARG A 120 17.40 12.21 -2.80
N THR A 121 17.70 11.99 -1.51
CA THR A 121 19.08 11.93 -1.00
C THR A 121 19.36 10.53 -0.47
N GLY A 122 20.32 9.84 -1.10
CA GLY A 122 20.73 8.49 -0.70
C GLY A 122 19.69 7.40 -0.99
N ALA A 123 19.96 6.19 -0.51
CA ALA A 123 19.02 5.08 -0.58
C ALA A 123 17.98 5.22 0.55
N PRO A 124 16.68 5.03 0.28
CA PRO A 124 15.67 5.03 1.33
C PRO A 124 15.95 3.89 2.32
N ALA A 125 15.98 4.21 3.60
CA ALA A 125 16.02 3.20 4.65
C ALA A 125 14.61 2.59 4.77
N ALA A 126 14.46 1.32 4.35
CA ALA A 126 13.19 0.62 4.48
C ALA A 126 12.89 0.38 5.97
N LEU A 127 11.72 0.84 6.40
CA LEU A 127 11.21 0.56 7.74
C LEU A 127 10.59 -0.84 7.76
N THR A 128 10.93 -1.63 8.77
CA THR A 128 10.33 -2.97 8.96
C THR A 128 9.66 -3.13 10.32
N ASP A 129 9.94 -2.21 11.25
CA ASP A 129 9.31 -2.19 12.56
C ASP A 129 7.86 -1.70 12.44
N PRO A 130 6.85 -2.44 12.93
CA PRO A 130 5.44 -2.08 12.78
C PRO A 130 5.11 -0.68 13.32
N THR A 131 5.70 -0.27 14.44
CA THR A 131 5.48 1.05 15.04
C THR A 131 6.08 2.16 14.17
N ALA A 132 7.28 1.96 13.64
CA ALA A 132 7.89 2.91 12.70
C ALA A 132 7.08 3.03 11.39
N VAL A 133 6.55 1.91 10.89
CA VAL A 133 5.70 1.85 9.69
C VAL A 133 4.36 2.57 9.93
N ALA A 134 3.74 2.39 11.11
CA ALA A 134 2.55 3.13 11.51
C ALA A 134 2.80 4.64 11.56
N ALA A 135 3.89 5.06 12.20
CA ALA A 135 4.24 6.47 12.33
C ALA A 135 4.51 7.15 10.97
N VAL A 136 5.13 6.44 10.01
CA VAL A 136 5.33 7.03 8.67
C VAL A 136 4.04 7.11 7.86
N ALA A 137 3.07 6.21 8.09
CA ALA A 137 1.77 6.30 7.43
C ALA A 137 1.03 7.58 7.78
N GLU A 138 1.01 7.94 9.07
CA GLU A 138 0.41 9.20 9.51
C GLU A 138 1.16 10.42 8.95
N ARG A 139 2.50 10.40 8.95
CA ARG A 139 3.29 11.50 8.38
C ARG A 139 3.09 11.67 6.87
N ALA A 140 3.06 10.57 6.12
CA ALA A 140 2.82 10.61 4.67
C ALA A 140 1.44 11.21 4.38
N ALA A 141 0.40 10.75 5.08
CA ALA A 141 -0.95 11.29 4.95
C ALA A 141 -1.03 12.77 5.33
N ALA A 142 -0.36 13.18 6.42
CA ALA A 142 -0.28 14.58 6.84
C ALA A 142 0.43 15.45 5.79
N ALA A 143 1.50 14.95 5.16
CA ALA A 143 2.23 15.69 4.14
C ALA A 143 1.36 15.98 2.90
N TRP A 144 0.50 15.03 2.50
CA TRP A 144 -0.46 15.24 1.40
C TRP A 144 -1.60 16.22 1.72
N GLN A 145 -1.75 16.66 2.97
CA GLN A 145 -2.74 17.67 3.34
C GLN A 145 -2.34 19.08 2.87
N ALA A 146 -1.05 19.32 2.66
CA ALA A 146 -0.53 20.62 2.23
C ALA A 146 -1.05 20.95 0.81
N PRO A 147 -1.64 22.14 0.57
CA PRO A 147 -2.17 22.51 -0.74
C PRO A 147 -1.17 22.37 -1.88
N GLU A 148 0.08 22.75 -1.64
CA GLU A 148 1.19 22.69 -2.60
C GLU A 148 1.61 21.25 -2.94
N ALA A 149 1.33 20.28 -2.06
CA ALA A 149 1.71 18.88 -2.27
C ALA A 149 1.05 18.32 -3.53
N LEU A 150 -0.19 18.75 -3.83
CA LEU A 150 -0.99 18.26 -4.96
C LEU A 150 -0.78 19.03 -6.27
N THR A 151 0.16 19.97 -6.31
CA THR A 151 0.40 20.84 -7.47
C THR A 151 1.54 20.31 -8.35
N GLY A 152 1.38 20.40 -9.68
CA GLY A 152 2.43 20.02 -10.63
C GLY A 152 2.90 18.56 -10.50
N GLU A 153 4.21 18.35 -10.66
CA GLU A 153 4.83 17.03 -10.61
C GLU A 153 5.61 16.80 -9.30
N THR A 154 5.93 15.54 -9.03
CA THR A 154 6.82 15.11 -7.95
C THR A 154 7.59 13.85 -8.32
N GLU A 155 8.68 13.57 -7.60
CA GLU A 155 9.45 12.33 -7.71
C GLU A 155 8.88 11.26 -6.79
N PHE A 156 8.27 10.22 -7.38
CA PHE A 156 7.71 9.07 -6.68
C PHE A 156 8.29 7.76 -7.24
N GLY A 157 8.97 7.01 -6.37
CA GLY A 157 9.83 5.90 -6.79
C GLY A 157 10.92 6.38 -7.76
N PRO A 158 11.14 5.68 -8.88
CA PRO A 158 12.13 6.08 -9.88
C PRO A 158 11.63 7.15 -10.86
N ASN A 159 10.36 7.58 -10.77
CA ASN A 159 9.68 8.34 -11.81
C ASN A 159 9.30 9.76 -11.35
N THR A 160 9.23 10.67 -12.30
CA THR A 160 8.53 11.95 -12.15
C THR A 160 7.09 11.76 -12.63
N VAL A 161 6.13 12.10 -11.77
CA VAL A 161 4.70 11.88 -12.03
C VAL A 161 3.88 13.09 -11.57
N PRO A 162 2.64 13.28 -12.08
CA PRO A 162 1.72 14.25 -11.51
C PRO A 162 1.56 14.01 -10.00
N ALA A 163 1.60 15.07 -9.20
CA ALA A 163 1.55 14.94 -7.75
C ALA A 163 0.20 14.39 -7.26
N THR A 164 -0.88 14.66 -8.00
CA THR A 164 -2.19 14.03 -7.80
C THR A 164 -2.13 12.51 -7.97
N LEU A 165 -1.41 12.01 -8.98
CA LEU A 165 -1.22 10.58 -9.17
C LEU A 165 -0.47 9.95 -7.98
N ALA A 166 0.60 10.58 -7.50
CA ALA A 166 1.34 10.10 -6.34
C ALA A 166 0.49 10.07 -5.06
N ALA A 167 -0.40 11.06 -4.86
CA ALA A 167 -1.37 11.07 -3.77
C ALA A 167 -2.40 9.93 -3.91
N ALA A 168 -2.95 9.71 -5.10
CA ALA A 168 -3.88 8.60 -5.37
C ALA A 168 -3.22 7.23 -5.12
N VAL A 169 -1.98 7.04 -5.56
CA VAL A 169 -1.19 5.84 -5.27
C VAL A 169 -1.00 5.67 -3.75
N THR A 170 -0.67 6.75 -3.03
CA THR A 170 -0.51 6.68 -1.57
C THR A 170 -1.81 6.27 -0.87
N LEU A 171 -2.95 6.80 -1.31
CA LEU A 171 -4.27 6.45 -0.77
C LEU A 171 -4.55 4.94 -0.91
N GLN A 172 -4.39 4.38 -2.11
CA GLN A 172 -4.67 2.96 -2.34
C GLN A 172 -3.69 2.04 -1.58
N GLU A 173 -2.42 2.45 -1.42
CA GLU A 173 -1.43 1.68 -0.66
C GLU A 173 -1.85 1.61 0.82
N LEU A 174 -2.25 2.74 1.42
CA LEU A 174 -2.77 2.77 2.79
C LEU A 174 -4.03 1.92 2.95
N ALA A 175 -4.98 2.06 2.02
CA ALA A 175 -6.29 1.42 2.13
C ALA A 175 -6.23 -0.10 1.89
N LEU A 176 -5.69 -0.51 0.74
CA LEU A 176 -5.70 -1.91 0.32
C LEU A 176 -4.73 -2.75 1.15
N HIS A 177 -3.53 -2.24 1.43
CA HIS A 177 -2.56 -2.96 2.25
C HIS A 177 -2.83 -2.84 3.75
N GLY A 178 -3.49 -1.76 4.21
CA GLY A 178 -4.03 -1.71 5.57
C GLY A 178 -5.06 -2.81 5.79
N TRP A 179 -5.96 -3.02 4.82
CA TRP A 179 -6.90 -4.13 4.87
C TRP A 179 -6.22 -5.50 4.78
N ASP A 180 -5.21 -5.67 3.93
CA ASP A 180 -4.45 -6.93 3.83
C ASP A 180 -3.84 -7.30 5.19
N LEU A 181 -3.21 -6.35 5.88
CA LEU A 181 -2.67 -6.55 7.23
C LEU A 181 -3.76 -6.87 8.24
N ALA A 182 -4.88 -6.15 8.18
CA ALA A 182 -5.99 -6.34 9.10
C ALA A 182 -6.59 -7.75 8.96
N ARG A 183 -6.83 -8.21 7.73
CA ARG A 183 -7.30 -9.57 7.45
C ARG A 183 -6.31 -10.63 7.92
N ALA A 184 -5.04 -10.50 7.55
CA ALA A 184 -3.99 -11.47 7.92
C ALA A 184 -3.79 -11.60 9.44
N THR A 185 -4.15 -10.57 10.21
CA THR A 185 -3.97 -10.52 11.66
C THR A 185 -5.28 -10.56 12.46
N GLY A 186 -6.41 -10.81 11.80
CA GLY A 186 -7.73 -10.93 12.44
C GLY A 186 -8.24 -9.63 13.07
N ARG A 187 -7.84 -8.48 12.53
CA ARG A 187 -8.22 -7.15 13.03
C ARG A 187 -9.38 -6.56 12.22
N PRO A 188 -10.24 -5.74 12.85
CA PRO A 188 -11.26 -5.00 12.13
C PRO A 188 -10.64 -3.84 11.33
N PHE A 189 -11.21 -3.56 10.15
CA PHE A 189 -10.82 -2.43 9.30
C PHE A 189 -12.09 -1.66 8.87
N PRO A 190 -12.73 -0.91 9.80
CA PRO A 190 -14.01 -0.26 9.52
C PRO A 190 -13.79 1.02 8.70
N VAL A 191 -14.16 0.97 7.42
CA VAL A 191 -14.03 2.09 6.47
C VAL A 191 -15.36 2.84 6.35
N GLY A 192 -15.32 4.15 6.44
CA GLY A 192 -16.45 5.05 6.22
C GLY A 192 -16.88 5.09 4.76
N GLU A 193 -18.18 5.31 4.52
CA GLU A 193 -18.75 5.25 3.17
C GLU A 193 -18.12 6.26 2.20
N GLU A 194 -17.80 7.47 2.66
CA GLU A 194 -17.17 8.51 1.84
C GLU A 194 -15.74 8.11 1.45
N ALA A 195 -14.91 7.66 2.42
CA ALA A 195 -13.56 7.19 2.14
C ALA A 195 -13.56 5.96 1.22
N ALA A 196 -14.52 5.06 1.40
CA ALA A 196 -14.73 3.91 0.52
C ALA A 196 -15.08 4.32 -0.92
N ALA A 197 -15.93 5.33 -1.10
CA ALA A 197 -16.28 5.84 -2.42
C ALA A 197 -15.08 6.51 -3.12
N VAL A 198 -14.29 7.31 -2.39
CA VAL A 198 -13.05 7.91 -2.90
C VAL A 198 -12.06 6.81 -3.32
N LEU A 199 -11.83 5.81 -2.47
CA LEU A 199 -10.95 4.70 -2.80
C LEU A 199 -11.42 3.97 -4.06
N LEU A 200 -12.71 3.68 -4.18
CA LEU A 200 -13.25 3.00 -5.35
C LEU A 200 -12.94 3.77 -6.64
N GLY A 201 -13.16 5.09 -6.66
CA GLY A 201 -12.81 5.92 -7.82
C GLY A 201 -11.32 5.88 -8.16
N VAL A 202 -10.45 5.90 -7.15
CA VAL A 202 -8.99 5.76 -7.33
C VAL A 202 -8.62 4.38 -7.89
N VAL A 203 -9.22 3.31 -7.36
CA VAL A 203 -8.97 1.94 -7.83
C VAL A 203 -9.46 1.76 -9.27
N GLU A 204 -10.63 2.31 -9.62
CA GLU A 204 -11.17 2.32 -10.99
C GLU A 204 -10.21 3.02 -11.95
N GLN A 205 -9.70 4.19 -11.57
CA GLN A 205 -8.75 4.96 -12.36
C GLN A 205 -7.41 4.22 -12.58
N LEU A 206 -6.90 3.53 -11.56
CA LEU A 206 -5.58 2.90 -11.59
C LEU A 206 -5.60 1.44 -12.05
N ALA A 207 -6.77 0.81 -12.18
CA ALA A 207 -6.92 -0.63 -12.33
C ALA A 207 -6.08 -1.23 -13.46
N ASP A 208 -6.15 -0.66 -14.66
CA ASP A 208 -5.47 -1.21 -15.84
C ASP A 208 -3.96 -1.12 -15.70
N GLN A 209 -3.44 0.04 -15.30
CA GLN A 209 -2.01 0.24 -15.11
C GLN A 209 -1.46 -0.61 -13.95
N ALA A 210 -2.19 -0.67 -12.83
CA ALA A 210 -1.80 -1.47 -11.68
C ALA A 210 -1.76 -2.96 -12.03
N ARG A 211 -2.69 -3.45 -12.86
CA ARG A 211 -2.69 -4.85 -13.33
C ARG A 211 -1.58 -5.13 -14.32
N ALA A 212 -1.34 -4.22 -15.27
CA ALA A 212 -0.24 -4.34 -16.23
C ALA A 212 1.14 -4.42 -15.53
N ASN A 213 1.30 -3.72 -14.42
CA ASN A 213 2.53 -3.71 -13.62
C ASN A 213 2.58 -4.81 -12.53
N GLY A 214 1.57 -5.69 -12.46
CA GLY A 214 1.49 -6.76 -11.46
C GLY A 214 1.24 -6.29 -10.02
N GLY A 215 0.81 -5.03 -9.84
CA GLY A 215 0.35 -4.49 -8.56
C GLY A 215 -1.03 -5.03 -8.15
N TYR A 216 -1.92 -5.22 -9.14
CA TYR A 216 -3.24 -5.83 -8.96
C TYR A 216 -3.31 -7.25 -9.52
N GLY A 217 -4.14 -8.07 -8.87
CA GLY A 217 -4.52 -9.38 -9.39
C GLY A 217 -5.59 -9.29 -10.50
N PRO A 218 -6.03 -10.45 -11.01
CA PRO A 218 -7.25 -10.52 -11.82
C PRO A 218 -8.42 -9.92 -11.05
N ALA A 219 -9.21 -9.05 -11.70
CA ALA A 219 -10.39 -8.48 -11.06
C ALA A 219 -11.39 -9.59 -10.70
N LEU A 220 -12.02 -9.45 -9.53
CA LEU A 220 -13.11 -10.30 -9.08
C LEU A 220 -14.45 -9.59 -9.27
N THR A 221 -15.51 -10.37 -9.40
CA THR A 221 -16.88 -9.84 -9.47
C THR A 221 -17.39 -9.60 -8.05
N ALA A 222 -17.66 -8.34 -7.69
CA ALA A 222 -18.38 -8.02 -6.47
C ALA A 222 -19.89 -8.35 -6.63
N PRO A 223 -20.57 -8.81 -5.56
CA PRO A 223 -22.03 -8.97 -5.58
C PRO A 223 -22.76 -7.69 -5.98
N GLY A 224 -23.93 -7.82 -6.60
CA GLY A 224 -24.79 -6.67 -6.91
C GLY A 224 -25.17 -5.93 -5.64
N GLY A 225 -24.86 -4.63 -5.57
CA GLY A 225 -25.12 -3.80 -4.38
C GLY A 225 -24.04 -3.88 -3.30
N ALA A 226 -22.89 -4.52 -3.57
CA ALA A 226 -21.77 -4.54 -2.63
C ALA A 226 -21.32 -3.11 -2.27
N PRO A 227 -20.98 -2.84 -1.00
CA PRO A 227 -20.40 -1.56 -0.56
C PRO A 227 -19.19 -1.15 -1.41
N ALA A 228 -18.95 0.17 -1.50
CA ALA A 228 -17.88 0.72 -2.35
C ALA A 228 -16.50 0.13 -2.02
N PHE A 229 -16.22 -0.12 -0.73
CA PHE A 229 -14.96 -0.71 -0.29
C PHE A 229 -14.77 -2.14 -0.79
N GLU A 230 -15.81 -2.98 -0.71
CA GLU A 230 -15.77 -4.36 -1.23
C GLU A 230 -15.59 -4.39 -2.74
N ARG A 231 -16.23 -3.46 -3.46
CA ARG A 231 -16.02 -3.29 -4.90
C ARG A 231 -14.59 -2.90 -5.24
N ALA A 232 -13.98 -2.00 -4.46
CA ALA A 232 -12.58 -1.60 -4.63
C ALA A 232 -11.62 -2.78 -4.38
N LEU A 233 -11.87 -3.57 -3.33
CA LEU A 233 -11.11 -4.80 -3.06
C LEU A 233 -11.22 -5.77 -4.24
N ALA A 234 -12.44 -6.12 -4.67
CA ALA A 234 -12.68 -7.03 -5.77
C ALA A 234 -12.00 -6.57 -7.08
N LEU A 235 -12.11 -5.29 -7.42
CA LEU A 235 -11.49 -4.73 -8.62
C LEU A 235 -9.94 -4.79 -8.58
N SER A 236 -9.35 -4.66 -7.39
CA SER A 236 -7.90 -4.84 -7.17
C SER A 236 -7.44 -6.31 -7.21
N GLY A 237 -8.39 -7.25 -7.27
CA GLY A 237 -8.15 -8.70 -7.24
C GLY A 237 -8.10 -9.30 -5.84
N ARG A 238 -8.52 -8.56 -4.81
CA ARG A 238 -8.65 -9.06 -3.43
C ARG A 238 -10.03 -9.64 -3.23
N ASN A 239 -10.10 -10.85 -2.66
CA ASN A 239 -11.36 -11.46 -2.26
C ASN A 239 -11.83 -10.88 -0.91
N PRO A 240 -12.95 -10.15 -0.83
CA PRO A 240 -13.46 -9.62 0.45
C PRO A 240 -13.70 -10.70 1.51
N ASP A 241 -14.05 -11.91 1.06
CA ASP A 241 -14.29 -13.08 1.91
C ASP A 241 -13.03 -13.90 2.20
N TRP A 242 -11.84 -13.35 1.95
CA TRP A 242 -10.57 -14.06 2.16
C TRP A 242 -10.48 -14.65 3.57
N ALA A 243 -10.25 -15.96 3.63
CA ALA A 243 -9.94 -16.70 4.84
C ALA A 243 -8.66 -17.50 4.60
N ASP A 244 -7.77 -17.50 5.58
CA ASP A 244 -6.53 -18.28 5.63
C ASP A 244 -6.82 -19.78 5.79
#